data_AF-A0AA39UYJ4-F1
#
_entry.id   AF-A0AA39UYJ4-F1
#
_cell.length_a   1.000
_cell.length_b   1.000
_cell.length_c   1.000
_cell.angle_alpha   90.00
_cell.angle_beta   90.00
_cell.angle_gamma   90.00
#
_symmetry.space_group_name_H-M   'P 1'
#
loop_
_entity.id
_entity.type
_entity.pdbx_description
1 polymer ?
#
loop_
_entity_poly.entity_id
_entity_poly.type
_entity_poly.pdbx_seq_one_letter_code
_entity_poly.pdbx_strand_id
1 'polypeptide(L)'
;MAQPSNFRDVPIGSPVYNLLCKHDTGHGAFITHLDRMPIRMKASIFLIPFTFNAIMAVLIAWRAKSAYTHYDIITILVAGELMPTYKPGPPSSWFWFCINLLIDYCVYQFMFPVVKKFVLGHLWLRIRWGFRPVEIVFRKPTGFSRASLNNLPPNEFQLAYTQSLFQAIDPNFLQTNVGYNTRIGFWSVEYEAPMSAYQLVENGVVDLQYWDVSIYQRDSTGWKVWEVKFSGTDSSGWIRTMQIFTRNLEAMDKGDLAEKFKAVLQTYADSPSRFLTPEEIRPIEELFNTENLNFVELWNEALREASSATDA
;
A
#
# COMPACT_ATOMS: atom_id res chain seq x y z
N MET A 1 -30.65 -13.44 -6.98
CA MET A 1 -30.99 -12.02 -6.73
C MET A 1 -29.82 -11.40 -6.01
N ALA A 2 -29.07 -10.52 -6.67
CA ALA A 2 -27.87 -9.90 -6.10
C ALA A 2 -28.27 -8.80 -5.11
N GLN A 3 -28.04 -9.04 -3.83
CA GLN A 3 -28.21 -8.05 -2.74
C GLN A 3 -27.18 -6.92 -2.86
N PRO A 4 -27.47 -5.72 -2.33
CA PRO A 4 -26.72 -4.51 -2.63
C PRO A 4 -25.30 -4.63 -2.08
N SER A 5 -24.30 -4.53 -2.96
CA SER A 5 -22.94 -4.26 -2.54
C SER A 5 -22.90 -2.89 -1.85
N ASN A 6 -22.21 -2.74 -0.72
CA ASN A 6 -21.97 -1.46 -0.01
C ASN A 6 -21.22 -0.39 -0.84
N PHE A 7 -21.00 -0.72 -2.10
CA PHE A 7 -20.35 0.05 -3.12
C PHE A 7 -21.38 0.87 -3.91
N ARG A 8 -21.25 2.19 -3.84
CA ARG A 8 -21.99 3.15 -4.68
C ARG A 8 -21.21 3.42 -5.95
N ASP A 9 -21.90 3.59 -7.07
CA ASP A 9 -21.23 3.97 -8.31
C ASP A 9 -20.68 5.40 -8.21
N VAL A 10 -19.41 5.58 -8.57
CA VAL A 10 -18.82 6.91 -8.72
C VAL A 10 -19.30 7.48 -10.06
N PRO A 11 -19.97 8.65 -10.09
CA PRO A 11 -20.54 9.18 -11.32
C PRO A 11 -19.49 9.32 -12.42
N ILE A 12 -19.77 8.73 -13.58
CA ILE A 12 -18.89 8.76 -14.74
C ILE A 12 -18.72 10.22 -15.19
N GLY A 13 -17.46 10.64 -15.41
CA GLY A 13 -17.13 12.02 -15.76
C GLY A 13 -17.03 12.97 -14.57
N SER A 14 -17.30 12.51 -13.34
CA SER A 14 -17.00 13.32 -12.16
C SER A 14 -15.50 13.59 -12.02
N PRO A 15 -15.09 14.71 -11.42
CA PRO A 15 -13.68 15.02 -11.18
C PRO A 15 -12.95 13.94 -10.37
N VAL A 16 -13.66 13.29 -9.44
CA VAL A 16 -13.16 12.15 -8.65
C VAL A 16 -12.94 10.93 -9.55
N TYR A 17 -13.90 10.59 -10.41
CA TYR A 17 -13.76 9.48 -11.38
C TYR A 17 -12.53 9.68 -12.29
N ASN A 18 -12.36 10.89 -12.81
CA ASN A 18 -11.23 11.23 -13.68
C ASN A 18 -9.89 11.13 -12.94
N LEU A 19 -9.85 11.54 -11.66
CA LEU A 19 -8.68 11.38 -10.81
C LEU A 19 -8.33 9.89 -10.62
N LEU A 20 -9.31 9.05 -10.27
CA LEU A 20 -9.09 7.62 -10.07
C LEU A 20 -8.59 6.94 -11.36
N CYS A 21 -9.21 7.24 -12.51
CA CYS A 21 -8.76 6.74 -13.81
C CYS A 21 -7.34 7.19 -14.17
N LYS A 22 -6.98 8.44 -13.90
CA LYS A 22 -5.65 8.98 -14.21
C LYS A 22 -4.55 8.29 -13.42
N HIS A 23 -4.81 7.90 -12.18
CA HIS A 23 -3.83 7.33 -11.26
C HIS A 23 -3.88 5.80 -11.16
N ASP A 24 -4.80 5.14 -11.86
CA ASP A 24 -4.92 3.68 -11.87
C ASP A 24 -3.72 3.03 -12.55
N THR A 25 -3.00 2.20 -11.81
CA THR A 25 -1.87 1.43 -12.33
C THR A 25 -2.28 0.07 -12.90
N GLY A 26 -3.56 -0.12 -13.24
CA GLY A 26 -4.11 -1.37 -13.77
C GLY A 26 -4.51 -2.38 -12.68
N HIS A 27 -4.54 -1.95 -11.42
CA HIS A 27 -4.92 -2.80 -10.28
C HIS A 27 -6.33 -2.52 -9.77
N GLY A 28 -6.93 -1.40 -10.19
CA GLY A 28 -8.35 -1.13 -10.01
C GLY A 28 -8.81 -1.01 -8.57
N ALA A 29 -7.95 -0.58 -7.64
CA ALA A 29 -8.35 -0.36 -6.26
C ALA A 29 -7.55 0.77 -5.58
N PHE A 30 -8.23 1.55 -4.73
CA PHE A 30 -7.62 2.56 -3.87
C PHE A 30 -8.27 2.55 -2.50
N ILE A 31 -7.50 2.92 -1.47
CA ILE A 31 -8.01 3.22 -0.14
C ILE A 31 -7.59 4.65 0.19
N THR A 32 -8.56 5.47 0.57
CA THR A 32 -8.32 6.82 1.08
C THR A 32 -8.59 6.88 2.57
N HIS A 33 -7.90 7.77 3.27
CA HIS A 33 -8.27 8.20 4.61
C HIS A 33 -7.69 9.60 4.89
N LEU A 34 -8.21 10.22 5.93
CA LEU A 34 -7.69 11.49 6.46
C LEU A 34 -6.74 11.23 7.63
N ASP A 35 -5.47 11.58 7.44
CA ASP A 35 -4.46 11.58 8.50
C ASP A 35 -4.56 12.87 9.32
N ARG A 36 -5.05 12.73 10.55
CA ARG A 36 -5.24 13.82 11.52
C ARG A 36 -4.09 13.95 12.53
N MET A 37 -2.97 13.27 12.30
CA MET A 37 -1.84 13.29 13.23
C MET A 37 -1.19 14.67 13.33
N PRO A 38 -0.60 15.02 14.48
CA PRO A 38 0.06 16.31 14.67
C PRO A 38 1.18 16.55 13.65
N ILE A 39 1.28 17.79 13.17
CA ILE A 39 2.29 18.21 12.17
C ILE A 39 3.71 17.87 12.62
N ARG A 40 4.02 18.02 13.91
CA ARG A 40 5.34 17.69 14.45
C ARG A 40 5.70 16.22 14.23
N MET A 41 4.76 15.31 14.48
CA MET A 41 4.97 13.87 14.29
C MET A 41 5.15 13.53 12.80
N LYS A 42 4.34 14.14 11.92
CA LYS A 42 4.45 14.01 10.47
C LYS A 42 5.85 14.44 9.97
N ALA A 43 6.33 15.58 10.44
CA ALA A 43 7.64 16.12 10.07
C ALA A 43 8.80 15.24 10.60
N SER A 44 8.73 14.77 11.84
CA SER A 44 9.74 13.87 12.42
C SER A 44 9.85 12.56 11.64
N ILE A 45 8.72 11.95 11.27
CA ILE A 45 8.71 10.70 10.50
C ILE A 45 9.20 10.94 9.07
N PHE A 46 8.90 12.10 8.46
CA PHE A 46 9.42 12.47 7.15
C PHE A 46 10.95 12.66 7.13
N LEU A 47 11.55 13.09 8.24
CA LEU A 47 12.99 13.37 8.30
C LEU A 47 13.84 12.12 8.02
N ILE A 48 13.35 10.93 8.41
CA ILE A 48 14.04 9.65 8.21
C ILE A 48 14.24 9.35 6.70
N PRO A 49 13.17 9.20 5.88
CA PRO A 49 13.34 8.97 4.45
C PRO A 49 13.99 10.18 3.75
N PHE A 50 13.77 11.41 4.22
CA PHE A 50 14.45 12.58 3.66
C PHE A 50 15.97 12.48 3.80
N THR A 51 16.46 12.20 5.01
CA THR A 51 17.90 12.10 5.29
C THR A 51 18.53 10.96 4.49
N PHE A 52 17.86 9.80 4.47
CA PHE A 52 18.32 8.64 3.70
C PHE A 52 18.44 8.96 2.20
N ASN A 53 17.40 9.54 1.60
CA ASN A 53 17.42 9.92 0.18
C ASN A 53 18.40 11.05 -0.12
N ALA A 54 18.63 11.98 0.82
CA ALA A 54 19.63 13.03 0.68
C ALA A 54 21.05 12.44 0.64
N ILE A 55 21.38 11.50 1.53
CA ILE A 55 22.65 10.78 1.52
C ILE A 55 22.82 10.02 0.19
N MET A 56 21.78 9.31 -0.26
CA MET A 56 21.81 8.63 -1.56
C MET A 56 22.03 9.59 -2.73
N ALA A 57 21.36 10.74 -2.73
CA ALA A 57 21.51 11.76 -3.76
C ALA A 57 22.94 12.33 -3.79
N VAL A 58 23.53 12.60 -2.62
CA VAL A 58 24.93 13.05 -2.50
C VAL A 58 25.89 11.97 -3.03
N LEU A 59 25.68 10.70 -2.68
CA LEU A 59 26.48 9.59 -3.20
C LEU A 59 26.39 9.46 -4.72
N ILE A 60 25.18 9.56 -5.29
CA ILE A 60 24.97 9.52 -6.75
C ILE A 60 25.69 10.71 -7.41
N ALA A 61 25.54 11.94 -6.88
CA ALA A 61 26.18 13.12 -7.43
C ALA A 61 27.72 13.05 -7.34
N TRP A 62 28.24 12.54 -6.22
CA TRP A 62 29.67 12.32 -6.04
C TRP A 62 30.21 11.27 -7.02
N ARG A 63 29.50 10.16 -7.22
CA ARG A 63 29.85 9.13 -8.21
C ARG A 63 29.76 9.66 -9.64
N ALA A 64 28.73 10.45 -9.97
CA ALA A 64 28.62 11.12 -11.28
C ALA A 64 29.82 12.01 -11.58
N LYS A 65 30.23 12.83 -10.60
CA LYS A 65 31.42 13.68 -10.73
C LYS A 65 32.69 12.84 -10.87
N SER A 66 32.85 11.79 -10.07
CA SER A 66 34.02 10.90 -10.15
C SER A 66 34.10 10.20 -11.51
N ALA A 67 33.00 9.62 -11.99
CA ALA A 67 32.92 8.93 -13.27
C ALA A 67 33.21 9.88 -14.44
N TYR A 68 32.68 11.10 -14.40
CA TYR A 68 32.99 12.15 -15.37
C TYR A 68 34.49 12.42 -15.46
N THR A 69 35.17 12.58 -14.32
CA THR A 69 36.61 12.87 -14.30
C THR A 69 37.52 11.69 -14.67
N HIS A 70 37.07 10.44 -14.51
CA HIS A 70 37.93 9.25 -14.63
C HIS A 70 37.75 8.49 -15.96
N TYR A 71 36.54 8.45 -16.52
CA TYR A 71 36.24 7.59 -17.68
C TYR A 71 35.64 8.34 -18.88
N ASP A 72 35.47 9.65 -18.77
CA ASP A 72 35.04 10.55 -19.86
C ASP A 72 33.89 9.98 -20.72
N ILE A 73 32.94 9.32 -20.06
CA ILE A 73 31.87 8.53 -20.67
C ILE A 73 31.00 9.39 -21.60
N ILE A 74 30.87 10.68 -21.31
CA ILE A 74 30.10 11.63 -22.12
C ILE A 74 30.80 11.91 -23.46
N THR A 75 32.13 11.98 -23.49
CA THR A 75 32.90 12.22 -24.73
C THR A 75 32.82 11.01 -25.65
N ILE A 76 32.85 9.79 -25.08
CA ILE A 76 32.61 8.55 -25.82
C ILE A 76 31.18 8.49 -26.37
N LEU A 77 30.16 8.86 -25.58
CA LEU A 77 28.75 8.72 -25.96
C LEU A 77 28.21 9.85 -26.85
N VAL A 78 28.71 11.08 -26.69
CA VAL A 78 28.18 12.31 -27.32
C VAL A 78 29.08 12.82 -28.45
N ALA A 79 30.41 12.73 -28.30
CA ALA A 79 31.33 13.25 -29.32
C ALA A 79 31.73 12.20 -30.37
N GLY A 80 31.47 10.91 -30.13
CA GLY A 80 31.90 9.82 -31.02
C GLY A 80 33.41 9.71 -31.15
N GLU A 81 34.18 10.42 -30.32
CA GLU A 81 35.62 10.38 -30.30
C GLU A 81 36.06 9.13 -29.55
N LEU A 82 36.63 8.17 -30.28
CA LEU A 82 37.15 6.89 -29.78
C LEU A 82 38.36 7.02 -28.84
N MET A 83 38.81 8.24 -28.55
CA MET A 83 39.94 8.46 -27.67
C MET A 83 39.46 9.13 -26.38
N PRO A 84 39.05 8.34 -25.37
CA PRO A 84 39.07 8.88 -24.03
C PRO A 84 40.48 9.37 -23.74
N THR A 85 40.62 10.45 -22.98
CA THR A 85 41.89 10.84 -22.36
C THR A 85 42.27 9.81 -21.26
N TYR A 86 42.14 8.52 -21.55
CA TYR A 86 42.48 7.41 -20.71
C TYR A 86 43.98 7.20 -20.83
N LYS A 87 44.73 7.77 -19.88
CA LYS A 87 46.14 7.38 -19.70
C LYS A 87 46.13 5.95 -19.16
N PRO A 88 46.61 4.94 -19.90
CA PRO A 88 46.57 3.58 -19.42
C PRO A 88 47.48 3.44 -18.20
N GLY A 89 46.88 3.26 -17.03
CA GLY A 89 47.57 2.74 -15.86
C GLY A 89 48.00 1.28 -16.07
N PRO A 90 48.86 0.72 -15.21
CA PRO A 90 49.31 -0.67 -15.29
C PRO A 90 48.15 -1.67 -15.38
N PRO A 91 48.34 -2.92 -15.87
CA PRO A 91 47.27 -3.88 -16.14
C PRO A 91 46.34 -4.18 -14.95
N SER A 92 46.80 -4.01 -13.71
CA SER A 92 45.97 -4.02 -12.49
C SER A 92 44.83 -2.99 -12.53
N SER A 93 45.01 -1.89 -13.27
CA SER A 93 44.08 -0.79 -13.49
C SER A 93 42.83 -1.20 -14.30
N TRP A 94 42.90 -2.22 -15.15
CA TRP A 94 41.72 -2.64 -15.95
C TRP A 94 40.68 -3.39 -15.11
N PHE A 95 41.14 -4.25 -14.20
CA PHE A 95 40.24 -4.92 -13.25
C PHE A 95 39.51 -3.91 -12.36
N TRP A 96 40.25 -2.92 -11.83
CA TRP A 96 39.66 -1.82 -11.04
C TRP A 96 38.76 -0.89 -11.87
N PHE A 97 39.06 -0.67 -13.15
CA PHE A 97 38.18 0.04 -14.08
C PHE A 97 36.82 -0.68 -14.20
N CYS A 98 36.83 -1.98 -14.49
CA CYS A 98 35.60 -2.77 -14.62
C CYS A 98 34.80 -2.79 -13.32
N ILE A 99 35.46 -2.90 -12.15
CA ILE A 99 34.79 -2.82 -10.84
C ILE A 99 34.12 -1.47 -10.64
N ASN A 100 34.81 -0.36 -10.93
CA ASN A 100 34.23 0.97 -10.76
C ASN A 100 33.02 1.18 -11.68
N LEU A 101 33.11 0.73 -12.94
CA LEU A 101 32.00 0.80 -13.88
C LEU A 101 30.79 -0.03 -13.41
N LEU A 102 31.04 -1.24 -12.87
CA LEU A 102 29.99 -2.08 -12.29
C LEU A 102 29.35 -1.42 -11.07
N ILE A 103 30.14 -0.81 -10.19
CA ILE A 103 29.64 -0.07 -9.03
C ILE A 103 28.77 1.10 -9.49
N ASP A 104 29.22 1.89 -10.47
CA ASP A 104 28.42 2.99 -11.03
C ASP A 104 27.12 2.47 -11.59
N TYR A 105 27.17 1.43 -12.42
CA TYR A 105 25.98 0.80 -12.96
C TYR A 105 25.01 0.37 -11.84
N CYS A 106 25.49 -0.28 -10.79
CA CYS A 106 24.66 -0.66 -9.65
C CYS A 106 24.07 0.56 -8.91
N VAL A 107 24.86 1.62 -8.68
CA VAL A 107 24.40 2.86 -8.05
C VAL A 107 23.29 3.51 -8.88
N TYR A 108 23.49 3.65 -10.20
CA TYR A 108 22.47 4.24 -11.08
C TYR A 108 21.26 3.33 -11.29
N GLN A 109 21.44 2.02 -11.35
CA GLN A 109 20.33 1.09 -11.58
C GLN A 109 19.46 0.94 -10.34
N PHE A 110 20.04 0.94 -9.14
CA PHE A 110 19.30 0.67 -7.90
C PHE A 110 19.00 1.92 -7.08
N MET A 111 19.95 2.85 -6.91
CA MET A 111 19.75 4.02 -6.03
C MET A 111 19.02 5.15 -6.74
N PHE A 112 19.33 5.43 -8.01
CA PHE A 112 18.71 6.54 -8.74
C PHE A 112 17.19 6.42 -8.87
N PRO A 113 16.58 5.25 -9.19
CA PRO A 113 15.13 5.13 -9.23
C PRO A 113 14.46 5.37 -7.88
N VAL A 114 15.10 4.95 -6.78
CA VAL A 114 14.61 5.16 -5.41
C VAL A 114 14.60 6.65 -5.08
N VAL A 115 15.72 7.35 -5.32
CA VAL A 115 15.82 8.79 -5.10
C VAL A 115 14.84 9.54 -6.00
N LYS A 116 14.76 9.19 -7.29
CA LYS A 116 13.82 9.80 -8.25
C LYS A 116 12.37 9.65 -7.76
N LYS A 117 11.97 8.46 -7.33
CA LYS A 117 10.62 8.19 -6.80
C LYS A 117 10.33 8.99 -5.53
N PHE A 118 11.31 9.12 -4.64
CA PHE A 118 11.16 9.95 -3.44
C PHE A 118 11.02 11.43 -3.77
N VAL A 119 11.88 11.95 -4.66
CA VAL A 119 11.89 13.36 -5.07
C VAL A 119 10.59 13.74 -5.76
N LEU A 120 10.17 12.99 -6.78
CA LEU A 120 8.96 13.28 -7.56
C LEU A 120 7.65 12.95 -6.81
N GLY A 121 7.70 12.04 -5.84
CA GLY A 121 6.55 11.67 -5.02
C GLY A 121 6.51 12.44 -3.70
N HIS A 122 7.09 11.85 -2.66
CA HIS A 122 6.92 12.32 -1.29
C HIS A 122 7.51 13.71 -1.05
N LEU A 123 8.72 14.00 -1.54
CA LEU A 123 9.33 15.32 -1.37
C LEU A 123 8.55 16.39 -2.13
N TRP A 124 8.18 16.12 -3.38
CA TRP A 124 7.39 17.06 -4.20
C TRP A 124 6.04 17.39 -3.55
N LEU A 125 5.36 16.40 -2.97
CA LEU A 125 4.14 16.61 -2.18
C LEU A 125 4.39 17.65 -1.07
N ARG A 126 5.48 17.49 -0.31
CA ARG A 126 5.84 18.40 0.79
C ARG A 126 6.23 19.79 0.33
N ILE A 127 6.95 19.90 -0.79
CA ILE A 127 7.30 21.20 -1.38
C ILE A 127 6.04 21.95 -1.84
N ARG A 128 5.10 21.26 -2.48
CA ARG A 128 3.92 21.91 -3.09
C ARG A 128 2.79 22.19 -2.09
N TRP A 129 2.62 21.33 -1.08
CA TRP A 129 1.44 21.35 -0.19
C TRP A 129 1.78 21.49 1.30
N GLY A 130 3.05 21.32 1.68
CA GLY A 130 3.51 21.40 3.07
C GLY A 130 3.08 20.22 3.95
N PHE A 131 3.20 20.42 5.26
CA PHE A 131 2.58 19.56 6.27
C PHE A 131 1.28 20.21 6.72
N ARG A 132 0.18 19.43 6.74
CA ARG A 132 -1.15 19.93 7.10
C ARG A 132 -1.69 19.21 8.34
N PRO A 133 -2.56 19.86 9.14
CA PRO A 133 -3.17 19.21 10.30
C PRO A 133 -4.01 17.99 9.88
N VAL A 134 -4.70 18.10 8.74
CA VAL A 134 -5.45 16.99 8.12
C VAL A 134 -4.86 16.75 6.73
N GLU A 135 -4.39 15.53 6.47
CA GLU A 135 -3.79 15.14 5.20
C GLU A 135 -4.58 14.04 4.50
N ILE A 136 -4.77 14.18 3.19
CA ILE A 136 -5.37 13.14 2.35
C ILE A 136 -4.30 12.10 2.03
N VAL A 137 -4.56 10.83 2.36
CA VAL A 137 -3.64 9.73 2.10
C VAL A 137 -4.31 8.72 1.18
N PHE A 138 -3.65 8.42 0.06
CA PHE A 138 -4.06 7.36 -0.84
C PHE A 138 -3.15 6.16 -0.67
N ARG A 139 -3.74 4.97 -0.72
CA ARG A 139 -3.03 3.71 -0.81
C ARG A 139 -3.52 2.93 -2.00
N LYS A 140 -2.61 2.23 -2.68
CA LYS A 140 -2.90 1.39 -3.82
C LYS A 140 -2.23 0.03 -3.70
N PRO A 141 -2.77 -1.01 -4.35
CA PRO A 141 -2.13 -2.32 -4.45
C PRO A 141 -0.81 -2.21 -5.21
N THR A 142 0.28 -2.83 -4.75
CA THR A 142 1.58 -2.78 -5.46
C THR A 142 2.30 -4.13 -5.48
N GLY A 143 3.11 -4.32 -6.52
CA GLY A 143 3.28 -5.58 -7.27
C GLY A 143 3.96 -6.78 -6.61
N PHE A 144 4.85 -6.65 -5.62
CA PHE A 144 5.54 -7.85 -5.11
C PHE A 144 4.58 -8.73 -4.29
N SER A 145 3.92 -8.15 -3.29
CA SER A 145 2.94 -8.88 -2.46
C SER A 145 1.64 -9.18 -3.21
N ARG A 146 1.24 -8.34 -4.18
CA ARG A 146 0.06 -8.63 -5.01
C ARG A 146 0.30 -9.77 -6.01
N ALA A 147 1.53 -9.95 -6.51
CA ALA A 147 1.85 -11.10 -7.36
C ALA A 147 1.67 -12.41 -6.60
N SER A 148 2.06 -12.45 -5.32
CA SER A 148 1.81 -13.61 -4.46
C SER A 148 0.32 -13.89 -4.25
N LEU A 149 -0.48 -12.83 -4.04
CA LEU A 149 -1.95 -12.96 -3.94
C LEU A 149 -2.59 -13.46 -5.24
N ASN A 150 -2.16 -12.95 -6.39
CA ASN A 150 -2.71 -13.35 -7.69
C ASN A 150 -2.47 -14.83 -8.01
N ASN A 151 -1.51 -15.48 -7.36
CA ASN A 151 -1.21 -16.91 -7.53
C ASN A 151 -2.09 -17.81 -6.65
N LEU A 152 -2.90 -17.24 -5.76
CA LEU A 152 -3.79 -18.00 -4.88
C LEU A 152 -5.04 -18.47 -5.64
N PRO A 153 -5.64 -19.60 -5.23
CA PRO A 153 -6.98 -19.98 -5.65
C PRO A 153 -7.99 -18.84 -5.40
N PRO A 154 -9.06 -18.72 -6.23
CA PRO A 154 -10.01 -17.60 -6.13
C PRO A 154 -10.61 -17.39 -4.73
N ASN A 155 -10.88 -18.48 -4.00
CA ASN A 155 -11.49 -18.43 -2.66
C ASN A 155 -10.50 -17.86 -1.62
N GLU A 156 -9.27 -18.35 -1.61
CA GLU A 156 -8.20 -17.87 -0.73
C GLU A 156 -7.81 -16.42 -1.06
N PHE A 157 -7.81 -16.06 -2.34
CA PHE A 157 -7.58 -14.68 -2.77
C PHE A 157 -8.60 -13.73 -2.17
N GLN A 158 -9.90 -14.05 -2.26
CA GLN A 158 -10.96 -13.20 -1.73
C GLN A 158 -10.83 -13.02 -0.22
N LEU A 159 -10.53 -14.09 0.50
CA LEU A 159 -10.30 -14.05 1.95
C LEU A 159 -9.11 -13.16 2.30
N ALA A 160 -7.94 -13.41 1.70
CA ALA A 160 -6.72 -12.67 1.98
C ALA A 160 -6.80 -11.19 1.57
N TYR A 161 -7.44 -10.89 0.44
CA TYR A 161 -7.70 -9.52 -0.01
C TYR A 161 -8.59 -8.77 0.98
N THR A 162 -9.68 -9.40 1.40
CA THR A 162 -10.66 -8.85 2.33
C THR A 162 -10.05 -8.61 3.71
N GLN A 163 -9.31 -9.57 4.24
CA GLN A 163 -8.59 -9.41 5.51
C GLN A 163 -7.62 -8.24 5.45
N SER A 164 -6.82 -8.16 4.39
CA SER A 164 -5.87 -7.05 4.20
C SER A 164 -6.58 -5.70 4.10
N LEU A 165 -7.75 -5.66 3.44
CA LEU A 165 -8.58 -4.47 3.34
C LEU A 165 -9.07 -4.01 4.72
N PHE A 166 -9.60 -4.92 5.54
CA PHE A 166 -10.07 -4.60 6.89
C PHE A 166 -8.96 -4.13 7.82
N GLN A 167 -7.77 -4.73 7.73
CA GLN A 167 -6.60 -4.25 8.47
C GLN A 167 -6.15 -2.86 7.99
N ALA A 168 -6.24 -2.60 6.68
CA ALA A 168 -5.86 -1.31 6.13
C ALA A 168 -6.79 -0.18 6.57
N ILE A 169 -8.07 -0.45 6.81
CA ILE A 169 -9.06 0.53 7.26
C ILE A 169 -9.27 0.55 8.78
N ASP A 170 -8.57 -0.30 9.56
CA ASP A 170 -8.75 -0.37 11.01
C ASP A 170 -8.53 1.01 11.68
N PRO A 171 -9.50 1.53 12.45
CA PRO A 171 -9.37 2.80 13.15
C PRO A 171 -8.13 2.88 14.03
N ASN A 172 -7.79 1.82 14.75
CA ASN A 172 -6.62 1.80 15.62
C ASN A 172 -5.34 1.93 14.80
N PHE A 173 -5.26 1.20 13.68
CA PHE A 173 -4.15 1.31 12.74
C PHE A 173 -4.01 2.72 12.16
N LEU A 174 -5.12 3.33 11.72
CA LEU A 174 -5.14 4.67 11.11
C LEU A 174 -4.86 5.79 12.11
N GLN A 175 -5.29 5.65 13.37
CA GLN A 175 -5.05 6.65 14.42
C GLN A 175 -3.63 6.56 15.01
N THR A 176 -3.01 5.39 14.97
CA THR A 176 -1.66 5.19 15.53
C THR A 176 -0.56 5.51 14.54
N ASN A 177 -0.81 5.32 13.23
CA ASN A 177 0.19 5.49 12.19
C ASN A 177 -0.02 6.78 11.40
N VAL A 178 1.04 7.56 11.24
CA VAL A 178 1.08 8.67 10.28
C VAL A 178 0.91 8.14 8.86
N GLY A 179 0.29 8.91 7.96
CA GLY A 179 -0.03 8.53 6.58
C GLY A 179 1.11 7.83 5.83
N TYR A 180 2.35 8.28 6.00
CA TYR A 180 3.53 7.64 5.39
C TYR A 180 3.77 6.18 5.84
N ASN A 181 3.45 5.88 7.11
CA ASN A 181 3.60 4.58 7.76
C ASN A 181 2.34 3.69 7.63
N THR A 182 1.35 4.08 6.82
CA THR A 182 0.15 3.27 6.60
C THR A 182 0.32 2.17 5.54
N ARG A 183 1.57 1.80 5.24
CA ARG A 183 1.92 0.69 4.37
C ARG A 183 1.63 -0.61 5.11
N ILE A 184 0.77 -1.45 4.54
CA ILE A 184 0.40 -2.72 5.14
C ILE A 184 0.16 -3.74 4.02
N GLY A 185 0.96 -4.81 4.02
CA GLY A 185 0.89 -5.85 2.99
C GLY A 185 1.13 -5.35 1.60
N PHE A 186 0.16 -5.59 0.73
CA PHE A 186 0.21 -5.13 -0.66
C PHE A 186 -0.30 -3.69 -0.84
N TRP A 187 -0.81 -3.04 0.20
CA TRP A 187 -1.21 -1.64 0.15
C TRP A 187 0.00 -0.73 0.36
N SER A 188 0.40 -0.03 -0.70
CA SER A 188 1.47 0.96 -0.64
C SER A 188 0.93 2.38 -0.77
N VAL A 189 1.59 3.33 -0.10
CA VAL A 189 1.21 4.74 -0.14
C VAL A 189 1.49 5.34 -1.51
N GLU A 190 0.50 6.03 -2.07
CA GLU A 190 0.56 6.76 -3.33
C GLU A 190 0.71 8.27 -3.05
N TYR A 191 1.57 8.97 -3.80
CA TYR A 191 1.87 10.38 -3.58
C TYR A 191 1.29 11.30 -4.65
N GLU A 192 1.06 10.82 -5.87
CA GLU A 192 0.55 11.65 -6.97
C GLU A 192 -0.97 11.88 -6.88
N ALA A 193 -1.72 10.85 -6.50
CA ALA A 193 -3.17 10.94 -6.33
C ALA A 193 -3.60 11.97 -5.27
N PRO A 194 -2.99 12.04 -4.06
CA PRO A 194 -3.27 13.08 -3.08
C PRO A 194 -3.04 14.50 -3.62
N MET A 195 -2.04 14.73 -4.47
CA MET A 195 -1.82 16.07 -5.06
C MET A 195 -2.99 16.50 -5.92
N SER A 196 -3.54 15.58 -6.72
CA SER A 196 -4.72 15.84 -7.54
C SER A 196 -5.96 16.03 -6.66
N ALA A 197 -6.08 15.26 -5.57
CA ALA A 197 -7.19 15.40 -4.62
C ALA A 197 -7.15 16.76 -3.92
N TYR A 198 -5.97 17.22 -3.48
CA TYR A 198 -5.81 18.54 -2.90
C TYR A 198 -6.14 19.67 -3.90
N GLN A 199 -5.83 19.50 -5.19
CA GLN A 199 -6.24 20.47 -6.21
C GLN A 199 -7.78 20.55 -6.31
N LEU A 200 -8.48 19.42 -6.25
CA LEU A 200 -9.95 19.41 -6.25
C LEU A 200 -10.54 20.10 -5.02
N VAL A 201 -9.89 19.94 -3.85
CA VAL A 201 -10.28 20.62 -2.61
C VAL A 201 -10.00 22.12 -2.68
N GLU A 202 -8.83 22.56 -3.17
CA GLU A 202 -8.53 23.99 -3.35
C GLU A 202 -9.47 24.66 -4.36
N ASN A 203 -9.91 23.93 -5.39
CA ASN A 203 -10.87 24.41 -6.37
C ASN A 203 -12.33 24.43 -5.84
N GLY A 204 -12.58 23.97 -4.61
CA GLY A 204 -13.92 23.90 -4.02
C GLY A 204 -14.87 22.90 -4.70
N VAL A 205 -14.32 21.95 -5.46
CA VAL A 205 -15.12 20.93 -6.18
C VAL A 205 -15.55 19.80 -5.25
N VAL A 206 -14.69 19.47 -4.28
CA VAL A 206 -14.90 18.37 -3.33
C VAL A 206 -14.44 18.83 -1.94
N ASP A 207 -15.22 18.51 -0.91
CA ASP A 207 -14.85 18.79 0.48
C ASP A 207 -13.75 17.85 0.97
N LEU A 208 -12.93 18.32 1.91
CA LEU A 208 -11.87 17.49 2.50
C LEU A 208 -12.44 16.20 3.13
N GLN A 209 -13.62 16.28 3.74
CA GLN A 209 -14.30 15.15 4.40
C GLN A 209 -14.73 14.04 3.42
N TYR A 210 -14.85 14.34 2.13
CA TYR A 210 -15.13 13.32 1.12
C TYR A 210 -14.03 12.25 1.06
N TRP A 211 -12.79 12.63 1.39
CA TRP A 211 -11.64 11.73 1.38
C TRP A 211 -11.40 11.03 2.72
N ASP A 212 -12.41 11.03 3.61
CA ASP A 212 -12.39 10.17 4.78
C ASP A 212 -12.36 8.68 4.36
N VAL A 213 -12.32 7.78 5.33
CA VAL A 213 -12.04 6.36 5.08
C VAL A 213 -12.96 5.77 4.01
N SER A 214 -12.41 5.59 2.81
CA SER A 214 -13.17 5.15 1.63
C SER A 214 -12.37 4.16 0.81
N ILE A 215 -13.08 3.18 0.26
CA ILE A 215 -12.51 2.12 -0.56
C ILE A 215 -13.06 2.29 -1.97
N TYR A 216 -12.17 2.47 -2.94
CA TYR A 216 -12.52 2.54 -4.34
C TYR A 216 -12.13 1.24 -5.02
N GLN A 217 -13.05 0.67 -5.78
CA GLN A 217 -12.81 -0.52 -6.57
C GLN A 217 -13.35 -0.34 -7.98
N ARG A 218 -12.59 -0.79 -8.98
CA ARG A 218 -12.98 -0.76 -10.37
C ARG A 218 -13.59 -2.10 -10.76
N ASP A 219 -14.79 -2.03 -11.32
CA ASP A 219 -15.51 -3.15 -11.91
C ASP A 219 -15.63 -2.93 -13.43
N SER A 220 -16.20 -3.89 -14.14
CA SER A 220 -16.56 -3.84 -15.56
C SER A 220 -17.42 -2.63 -15.94
N THR A 221 -18.23 -2.12 -15.02
CA THR A 221 -19.14 -0.99 -15.25
C THR A 221 -18.55 0.38 -14.91
N GLY A 222 -17.44 0.43 -14.15
CA GLY A 222 -16.83 1.69 -13.71
C GLY A 222 -16.23 1.62 -12.30
N TRP A 223 -15.94 2.79 -11.74
CA TRP A 223 -15.47 2.93 -10.37
C TRP A 223 -16.64 2.89 -9.39
N LYS A 224 -16.46 2.13 -8.32
CA LYS A 224 -17.38 2.09 -7.19
C LYS A 224 -16.66 2.50 -5.92
N VAL A 225 -17.39 3.13 -5.00
CA VAL A 225 -16.88 3.62 -3.71
C VAL A 225 -17.69 3.02 -2.56
N TRP A 226 -16.98 2.54 -1.55
CA TRP A 226 -17.54 2.21 -0.25
C TRP A 226 -16.99 3.19 0.78
N GLU A 227 -17.87 4.06 1.29
CA GLU A 227 -17.56 5.02 2.35
C GLU A 227 -17.72 4.32 3.71
N VAL A 228 -16.64 4.24 4.47
CA VAL A 228 -16.61 3.57 5.78
C VAL A 228 -16.75 4.64 6.86
N LYS A 229 -17.88 4.62 7.57
CA LYS A 229 -18.11 5.51 8.72
C LYS A 229 -17.85 4.74 10.01
N PHE A 230 -16.98 5.28 10.87
CA PHE A 230 -16.76 4.73 12.20
C PHE A 230 -17.64 5.45 13.21
N SER A 231 -18.64 4.73 13.72
CA SER A 231 -19.38 5.13 14.91
C SER A 231 -18.46 4.96 16.13
N GLY A 232 -18.43 5.94 17.04
CA GLY A 232 -17.39 6.12 18.08
C GLY A 232 -17.18 5.01 19.14
N THR A 233 -17.70 3.80 18.90
CA THR A 233 -17.54 2.61 19.74
C THR A 233 -17.18 1.34 18.95
N ASP A 234 -17.03 1.41 17.62
CA ASP A 234 -16.83 0.21 16.81
C ASP A 234 -15.40 -0.32 16.90
N SER A 235 -15.27 -1.49 17.54
CA SER A 235 -14.16 -2.40 17.32
C SER A 235 -13.98 -2.63 15.82
N SER A 236 -12.72 -2.67 15.35
CA SER A 236 -12.38 -2.81 13.92
C SER A 236 -13.28 -3.79 13.16
N GLY A 237 -13.60 -3.54 11.89
CA GLY A 237 -14.48 -4.42 11.10
C GLY A 237 -14.04 -5.88 11.10
N TRP A 238 -12.73 -6.12 11.26
CA TRP A 238 -12.15 -7.44 11.54
C TRP A 238 -12.61 -8.04 12.88
N ILE A 239 -12.52 -7.30 13.98
CA ILE A 239 -13.00 -7.75 15.30
C ILE A 239 -14.51 -8.00 15.28
N ARG A 240 -15.29 -7.17 14.57
CA ARG A 240 -16.73 -7.38 14.42
C ARG A 240 -17.05 -8.65 13.62
N THR A 241 -16.39 -8.83 12.48
CA THR A 241 -16.48 -10.07 11.69
C THR A 241 -16.11 -11.27 12.54
N MET A 242 -15.07 -11.14 13.37
CA MET A 242 -14.66 -12.18 14.31
C MET A 242 -15.75 -12.52 15.31
N GLN A 243 -16.36 -11.51 15.94
CA GLN A 243 -17.42 -11.70 16.93
C GLN A 243 -18.65 -12.38 16.31
N ILE A 244 -19.05 -11.96 15.11
CA ILE A 244 -20.18 -12.56 14.38
C ILE A 244 -19.84 -13.99 14.00
N PHE A 245 -18.64 -14.24 13.49
CA PHE A 245 -18.20 -15.58 13.12
C PHE A 245 -18.16 -16.52 14.33
N THR A 246 -17.60 -16.08 15.46
CA THR A 246 -17.61 -16.83 16.72
C THR A 246 -19.04 -17.10 17.20
N ARG A 247 -19.93 -16.09 17.16
CA ARG A 247 -21.34 -16.26 17.52
C ARG A 247 -22.04 -17.28 16.62
N ASN A 248 -21.77 -17.26 15.31
CA ASN A 248 -22.37 -18.21 14.36
C ASN A 248 -21.90 -19.65 14.65
N LEU A 249 -20.64 -19.84 15.06
CA LEU A 249 -20.14 -21.15 15.48
C LEU A 249 -20.73 -21.61 16.82
N GLU A 250 -20.91 -20.70 17.78
CA GLU A 250 -21.58 -21.00 19.04
C GLU A 250 -23.06 -21.39 18.81
N ALA A 251 -23.75 -20.70 17.89
CA ALA A 251 -25.13 -21.04 17.51
C ALA A 251 -25.26 -22.41 16.81
N MET A 252 -24.18 -22.91 16.22
CA MET A 252 -24.08 -24.24 15.62
C MET A 252 -23.67 -25.33 16.62
N ASP A 253 -23.60 -25.01 17.92
CA ASP A 253 -23.10 -25.90 18.99
C ASP A 253 -21.63 -26.33 18.79
N LYS A 254 -20.83 -25.47 18.14
CA LYS A 254 -19.40 -25.69 17.83
C LYS A 254 -18.49 -24.73 18.59
N GLY A 255 -18.78 -24.51 19.88
CA GLY A 255 -18.00 -23.60 20.75
C GLY A 255 -16.51 -23.94 20.82
N ASP A 256 -16.15 -25.23 20.90
CA ASP A 256 -14.75 -25.69 20.93
C ASP A 256 -13.98 -25.31 19.64
N LEU A 257 -14.65 -25.28 18.49
CA LEU A 257 -14.06 -24.87 17.22
C LEU A 257 -13.82 -23.35 17.20
N ALA A 258 -14.75 -22.58 17.78
CA ALA A 258 -14.63 -21.14 17.95
C ALA A 258 -13.43 -20.77 18.84
N GLU A 259 -13.20 -21.47 19.95
CA GLU A 259 -12.05 -21.24 20.82
C GLU A 259 -10.72 -21.57 20.13
N LYS A 260 -10.63 -22.73 19.45
CA LYS A 260 -9.45 -23.12 18.68
C LYS A 260 -9.14 -22.10 17.58
N PHE A 261 -10.16 -21.65 16.86
CA PHE A 261 -10.03 -20.63 15.82
C PHE A 261 -9.55 -19.29 16.39
N LYS A 262 -10.09 -18.85 17.53
CA LYS A 262 -9.66 -17.62 18.21
C LYS A 262 -8.20 -17.70 18.65
N ALA A 263 -7.75 -18.84 19.16
CA ALA A 263 -6.36 -19.05 19.59
C ALA A 263 -5.39 -19.01 18.39
N VAL A 264 -5.76 -19.65 17.29
CA VAL A 264 -4.99 -19.63 16.04
C VAL A 264 -4.86 -18.19 15.53
N LEU A 265 -5.95 -17.43 15.54
CA LEU A 265 -5.94 -16.02 15.13
C LEU A 265 -5.20 -15.07 16.06
N GLN A 266 -5.21 -15.30 17.37
CA GLN A 266 -4.39 -14.55 18.31
C GLN A 266 -2.90 -14.77 18.02
N THR A 267 -2.51 -16.02 17.73
CA THR A 267 -1.16 -16.35 17.29
C THR A 267 -0.77 -15.59 16.02
N TYR A 268 -1.71 -15.43 15.08
CA TYR A 268 -1.49 -14.65 13.87
C TYR A 268 -1.50 -13.13 14.07
N ALA A 269 -2.30 -12.62 15.01
CA ALA A 269 -2.31 -11.21 15.38
C ALA A 269 -0.97 -10.76 15.98
N ASP A 270 -0.30 -11.68 16.70
CA ASP A 270 1.03 -11.47 17.27
C ASP A 270 2.17 -11.70 16.26
N SER A 271 1.87 -12.23 15.07
CA SER A 271 2.88 -12.49 14.03
C SER A 271 3.33 -11.19 13.33
N PRO A 272 4.64 -10.98 13.14
CA PRO A 272 5.18 -9.77 12.50
C PRO A 272 4.75 -9.61 11.03
N SER A 273 4.34 -10.69 10.36
CA SER A 273 3.84 -10.63 8.98
C SER A 273 2.42 -10.07 8.87
N ARG A 274 1.57 -10.19 9.91
CA ARG A 274 0.14 -9.79 9.95
C ARG A 274 -0.75 -10.27 8.77
N PHE A 275 -0.22 -11.06 7.84
CA PHE A 275 -0.94 -11.75 6.77
C PHE A 275 -1.03 -13.21 7.13
N LEU A 276 -2.21 -13.80 6.93
CA LEU A 276 -2.31 -15.25 6.79
C LEU A 276 -1.73 -15.60 5.42
N THR A 277 -0.58 -16.26 5.40
CA THR A 277 -0.07 -16.96 4.22
C THR A 277 -0.98 -18.15 3.91
N PRO A 278 -1.03 -18.64 2.65
CA PRO A 278 -1.78 -19.86 2.34
C PRO A 278 -1.40 -21.07 3.22
N GLU A 279 -0.13 -21.16 3.64
CA GLU A 279 0.33 -22.18 4.60
C GLU A 279 -0.28 -22.03 6.00
N GLU A 280 -0.69 -20.82 6.38
CA GLU A 280 -1.31 -20.47 7.66
C GLU A 280 -2.85 -20.55 7.60
N ILE A 281 -3.45 -20.48 6.41
CA ILE A 281 -4.90 -20.70 6.20
C ILE A 281 -5.22 -22.19 6.20
N ARG A 282 -4.32 -23.02 5.68
CA ARG A 282 -4.51 -24.47 5.53
C ARG A 282 -4.87 -25.21 6.83
N PRO A 283 -4.23 -24.95 7.99
CA PRO A 283 -4.59 -25.57 9.26
C PRO A 283 -5.99 -25.17 9.75
N ILE A 284 -6.41 -23.94 9.44
CA ILE A 284 -7.77 -23.45 9.73
C ILE A 284 -8.76 -24.20 8.85
N GLU A 285 -8.51 -24.33 7.55
CA GLU A 285 -9.39 -25.10 6.67
C GLU A 285 -9.46 -26.58 7.06
N GLU A 286 -8.34 -27.20 7.45
CA GLU A 286 -8.31 -28.58 7.96
C GLU A 286 -9.16 -28.74 9.25
N LEU A 287 -9.09 -27.78 10.17
CA LEU A 287 -9.91 -27.75 11.40
C LEU A 287 -11.42 -27.74 11.10
N PHE A 288 -11.84 -26.95 10.10
CA PHE A 288 -13.24 -26.82 9.73
C PHE A 288 -13.73 -27.98 8.86
N ASN A 289 -12.88 -28.49 7.97
CA ASN A 289 -13.17 -29.66 7.14
C ASN A 289 -13.37 -30.92 7.99
N THR A 290 -12.66 -31.05 9.12
CA THR A 290 -12.84 -32.16 10.08
C THR A 290 -14.25 -32.20 10.65
N GLU A 291 -14.89 -31.04 10.80
CA GLU A 291 -16.26 -30.87 11.28
C GLU A 291 -17.29 -30.80 10.14
N ASN A 292 -16.86 -31.06 8.89
CA ASN A 292 -17.67 -30.97 7.68
C ASN A 292 -18.28 -29.57 7.43
N LEU A 293 -17.59 -28.52 7.87
CA LEU A 293 -17.98 -27.12 7.74
C LEU A 293 -17.10 -26.41 6.71
N ASN A 294 -17.71 -25.58 5.87
CA ASN A 294 -16.98 -24.76 4.91
C ASN A 294 -16.57 -23.43 5.57
N PHE A 295 -15.31 -23.33 6.00
CA PHE A 295 -14.75 -22.14 6.64
C PHE A 295 -14.99 -20.87 5.79
N VAL A 296 -14.69 -20.94 4.49
CA VAL A 296 -14.79 -19.80 3.58
C VAL A 296 -16.23 -19.29 3.47
N GLU A 297 -17.20 -20.20 3.42
CA GLU A 297 -18.62 -19.84 3.34
C GLU A 297 -19.10 -19.15 4.62
N LEU A 298 -18.84 -19.76 5.78
CA LEU A 298 -19.19 -19.21 7.09
C LEU A 298 -18.51 -17.85 7.34
N TRP A 299 -17.25 -17.73 6.90
CA TRP A 299 -16.49 -16.51 7.04
C TRP A 299 -17.09 -15.39 6.17
N ASN A 300 -17.42 -15.71 4.91
CA ASN A 300 -18.07 -14.77 4.00
C ASN A 300 -19.46 -14.34 4.48
N GLU A 301 -20.21 -15.21 5.16
CA GLU A 301 -21.48 -14.87 5.78
C GLU A 301 -21.30 -13.89 6.93
N ALA A 302 -20.40 -14.20 7.88
CA ALA A 302 -20.08 -13.31 8.99
C ALA A 302 -19.55 -11.94 8.50
N LEU A 303 -18.79 -11.94 7.41
CA LEU A 303 -18.30 -10.74 6.76
C LEU A 303 -19.43 -9.85 6.22
N ARG A 304 -20.41 -10.47 5.57
CA ARG A 304 -21.58 -9.76 5.02
C ARG A 304 -22.38 -9.13 6.14
N GLU A 305 -22.61 -9.86 7.22
CA GLU A 305 -23.34 -9.37 8.39
C GLU A 305 -22.58 -8.25 9.12
N ALA A 306 -21.25 -8.36 9.26
CA ALA A 306 -20.43 -7.31 9.84
C ALA A 306 -20.50 -6.02 9.01
N SER A 307 -20.51 -6.18 7.68
CA SER A 307 -20.56 -5.06 6.75
C SER A 307 -21.93 -4.36 6.72
N SER A 308 -23.04 -5.10 6.84
CA SER A 308 -24.40 -4.52 6.84
C SER A 308 -24.74 -3.83 8.15
N ALA A 309 -24.19 -4.30 9.26
CA ALA A 309 -24.51 -3.77 10.58
C ALA A 309 -23.71 -2.49 10.93
N THR A 310 -22.79 -2.04 10.07
CA THR A 310 -22.06 -0.75 10.22
C THR A 310 -22.91 0.43 9.74
N ASP A 311 -24.02 0.18 9.06
CA ASP A 311 -24.91 1.19 8.48
C ASP A 311 -26.15 1.51 9.32
N ALA A 312 -26.35 0.83 10.47
CA ALA A 312 -27.48 1.02 11.39
C ALA A 312 -27.08 1.85 12.62
#